data_AF-A0A936F3X4-F1
#
_entry.id   AF-A0A936F3X4-F1
#
_cell.length_a   1.000
_cell.length_b   1.000
_cell.length_c   1.000
_cell.angle_alpha   90.00
_cell.angle_beta   90.00
_cell.angle_gamma   90.00
#
_symmetry.space_group_name_H-M   'P 1'
#
loop_
_entity.id
_entity.type
_entity.pdbx_description
1 polymer ?
#
loop_
_entity_poly.entity_id
_entity_poly.type
_entity_poly.pdbx_seq_one_letter_code
_entity_poly.pdbx_strand_id
1 'polypeptide(L)' 'MLEHLNASSDAKSIRDTAIIRALYGMGLRRVELISLDLCDLDLAEARMAILGKAGWRRREHFDPTKNP' A
#
# COMPACT_ATOMS: atom_id res chain seq x y z
N MET A 1 -3.98 1.38 17.55
CA MET A 1 -2.74 0.97 16.84
C MET A 1 -2.41 1.93 15.70
N LEU A 2 -3.30 2.14 14.72
CA LEU A 2 -3.06 3.08 13.61
C LEU A 2 -2.98 4.56 14.03
N GLU A 3 -3.72 4.95 15.07
CA GLU A 3 -3.68 6.33 15.61
C GLU A 3 -2.29 6.75 16.10
N HIS A 4 -1.47 5.79 16.55
CA HIS A 4 -0.12 6.09 17.03
C HIS A 4 0.89 6.25 15.88
N LEU A 5 0.58 5.71 14.70
CA LEU A 5 1.42 5.85 13.51
C LEU A 5 1.20 7.20 12.82
N ASN A 6 0.00 7.77 12.94
CA ASN A 6 -0.33 9.12 12.48
C ASN A 6 0.09 10.23 13.46
N ALA A 7 0.72 9.90 14.59
CA ALA A 7 1.11 10.88 15.61
C ALA A 7 2.26 11.81 15.18
N SER A 8 2.98 11.45 14.12
CA SER A 8 4.11 12.22 13.57
C SER A 8 4.01 12.26 12.04
N SER A 9 4.32 13.41 11.45
CA SER A 9 4.35 13.62 9.99
C SER A 9 5.69 13.25 9.36
N ASP A 10 6.55 12.54 10.07
CA ASP A 10 7.84 12.11 9.54
C ASP A 10 7.70 10.95 8.54
N ALA A 11 8.72 10.81 7.69
CA ALA A 11 8.69 9.85 6.59
C ALA A 11 8.50 8.39 7.05
N LYS A 12 8.96 8.02 8.26
CA LYS A 12 8.79 6.67 8.79
C LYS A 12 7.34 6.41 9.18
N SER A 13 6.71 7.33 9.90
CA SER A 13 5.29 7.24 10.24
C SER A 13 4.40 7.12 9.00
N ILE A 14 4.66 7.91 7.95
CA ILE A 14 3.92 7.83 6.68
C ILE A 14 4.09 6.44 6.04
N ARG A 15 5.33 5.96 5.95
CA ARG A 15 5.65 4.64 5.38
C ARG A 15 4.99 3.52 6.17
N ASP A 16 5.13 3.52 7.48
CA ASP A 16 4.66 2.44 8.34
C ASP A 16 3.11 2.40 8.32
N THR A 17 2.46 3.56 8.27
CA THR A 17 1.01 3.66 8.05
C THR A 17 0.60 3.09 6.69
N ALA A 18 1.32 3.44 5.61
CA ALA A 18 1.06 2.92 4.27
C ALA A 18 1.24 1.39 4.20
N ILE A 19 2.27 0.86 4.86
CA ILE A 19 2.53 -0.58 4.98
C ILE A 19 1.35 -1.29 5.66
N ILE A 20 0.89 -0.80 6.81
CA ILE A 20 -0.22 -1.43 7.53
C ILE A 20 -1.52 -1.33 6.71
N ARG A 21 -1.80 -0.18 6.09
CA ARG A 21 -2.97 -0.04 5.21
C ARG A 21 -2.92 -1.01 4.03
N ALA A 22 -1.75 -1.23 3.45
CA ALA A 22 -1.59 -2.16 2.34
C ALA A 22 -1.79 -3.62 2.78
N LEU A 23 -1.25 -4.01 3.94
CA LEU A 23 -1.41 -5.36 4.48
C LEU A 23 -2.86 -5.64 4.89
N TYR A 24 -3.51 -4.72 5.61
CA TYR A 24 -4.82 -4.98 6.22
C TYR A 24 -6.00 -4.43 5.42
N GLY A 25 -5.84 -3.27 4.76
CA GLY A 25 -6.89 -2.66 3.94
C GLY A 25 -7.01 -3.28 2.55
N MET A 26 -5.90 -3.75 1.98
CA MET A 26 -5.86 -4.35 0.63
C MET A 26 -5.56 -5.85 0.63
N GLY A 27 -5.23 -6.43 1.79
CA GLY A 27 -4.88 -7.85 1.89
C GLY A 27 -3.59 -8.22 1.16
N LEU A 28 -2.66 -7.28 0.96
CA LEU A 28 -1.38 -7.60 0.32
C LEU A 28 -0.57 -8.55 1.20
N ARG A 29 0.09 -9.51 0.55
CA ARG A 29 1.09 -10.35 1.21
C ARG A 29 2.38 -9.56 1.36
N ARG A 30 3.15 -9.86 2.41
CA ARG A 30 4.44 -9.18 2.66
C ARG A 30 5.36 -9.17 1.43
N VAL A 31 5.43 -10.27 0.68
CA VAL A 31 6.27 -10.38 -0.53
C VAL A 31 5.80 -9.45 -1.66
N GLU A 32 4.49 -9.23 -1.78
CA GLU A 32 3.90 -8.34 -2.78
C GLU A 32 4.22 -6.88 -2.42
N LEU A 33 4.09 -6.55 -1.13
CA LEU A 33 4.37 -5.21 -0.61
C LEU A 33 5.84 -4.79 -0.79
N ILE A 34 6.79 -5.66 -0.47
CA ILE A 34 8.23 -5.33 -0.60
C ILE A 34 8.71 -5.29 -2.06
N SER A 35 7.92 -5.82 -2.99
CA SER A 35 8.24 -5.85 -4.41
C SER A 35 7.62 -4.68 -5.18
N LEU A 36 6.83 -3.83 -4.53
CA LEU A 36 6.22 -2.65 -5.14
C LEU A 36 7.27 -1.57 -5.41
N ASP A 37 7.19 -0.99 -6.59
CA ASP A 37 7.93 0.22 -6.96
C ASP A 37 6.96 1.40 -7.18
N LEU A 38 7.48 2.63 -7.18
CA LEU A 38 6.73 3.83 -7.53
C LEU A 38 6.12 3.74 -8.93
N CYS A 39 6.78 3.02 -9.83
CA CYS A 39 6.30 2.75 -11.20
C CYS A 39 5.00 1.92 -11.23
N ASP A 40 4.70 1.20 -10.15
CA ASP A 40 3.51 0.37 -10.04
C ASP A 40 2.31 1.13 -9.47
N LEU A 41 2.49 2.39 -9.05
CA LEU A 41 1.47 3.24 -8.45
C LEU A 41 0.92 4.25 -9.47
N ASP A 42 -0.40 4.27 -9.61
CA ASP A 42 -1.15 5.35 -10.25
C ASP A 42 -2.00 6.03 -9.18
N LEU A 43 -1.49 7.15 -8.65
CA LEU A 43 -2.18 7.91 -7.61
C LEU A 43 -3.37 8.70 -8.15
N ALA A 44 -3.39 9.02 -9.44
CA ALA A 44 -4.49 9.77 -10.06
C ALA A 44 -5.74 8.90 -10.17
N GLU A 45 -5.56 7.64 -10.57
CA GLU A 45 -6.63 6.65 -10.69
C GLU A 45 -6.82 5.79 -9.43
N ALA A 46 -6.00 6.04 -8.41
CA ALA A 46 -5.91 5.25 -7.19
C ALA A 46 -5.79 3.74 -7.47
N ARG A 47 -4.83 3.38 -8.34
CA ARG A 47 -4.55 2.01 -8.74
C ARG A 47 -3.11 1.61 -8.44
N MET A 48 -2.92 0.31 -8.23
CA MET A 48 -1.61 -0.28 -8.00
C MET A 48 -1.46 -1.58 -8.78
N ALA A 49 -0.31 -1.78 -9.42
CA ALA A 49 0.07 -3.03 -10.07
C ALA A 49 0.78 -3.94 -9.06
N ILE A 50 0.15 -5.07 -8.73
CA ILE A 50 0.66 -6.02 -7.74
C ILE A 50 1.24 -7.24 -8.46
N LEU A 51 2.45 -7.62 -8.07
CA LEU A 51 3.09 -8.83 -8.58
C LEU A 51 2.42 -10.09 -8.02
N GLY A 52 1.76 -10.83 -8.89
CA GLY A 52 1.15 -12.12 -8.63
C GLY A 52 2.12 -13.29 -8.85
N LYS A 53 1.57 -14.51 -8.79
CA LYS A 53 2.32 -15.75 -8.99
C LYS A 53 2.84 -15.82 -10.44
N ALA A 54 4.05 -16.36 -10.60
CA ALA A 54 4.70 -16.56 -11.90
C ALA A 54 4.96 -15.29 -12.73
N GLY A 55 5.08 -14.13 -12.08
CA GLY A 55 5.46 -12.87 -12.73
C GLY A 55 4.31 -12.09 -13.37
N TRP A 56 3.07 -12.56 -13.23
CA TRP A 56 1.89 -11.82 -13.70
C TRP A 56 1.59 -10.63 -12.80
N ARG A 57 1.18 -9.50 -13.36
CA ARG A 57 0.74 -8.32 -12.60
C ARG A 57 -0.79 -8.20 -12.65
N ARG A 58 -1.41 -7.92 -11.50
CA ARG A 58 -2.84 -7.55 -11.41
C ARG A 58 -2.96 -6.10 -11.00
N ARG A 59 -3.99 -5.40 -11.49
CA ARG A 59 -4.26 -4.01 -11.10
C ARG A 59 -5.41 -3.96 -10.13
N GLU A 60 -5.15 -3.47 -8.93
CA GLU A 60 -6.18 -3.25 -7.92
C GLU A 60 -6.41 -1.76 -7.70
N HIS A 61 -7.65 -1.41 -7.40
CA HIS A 61 -7.96 -0.08 -6.87
C HIS A 61 -7.72 -0.07 -5.37
N PHE A 62 -7.22 1.06 -4.87
CA PHE A 62 -7.16 1.34 -3.45
C PHE A 62 -7.87 2.65 -3.19
N ASP A 63 -8.52 2.78 -2.03
CA ASP A 63 -9.11 4.05 -1.63
C ASP A 63 -8.07 4.82 -0.80
N PRO A 64 -7.52 5.93 -1.31
CA PRO A 64 -6.49 6.71 -0.60
C PRO A 64 -7.06 7.43 0.63
N THR A 65 -8.38 7.56 0.73
CA THR A 65 -9.08 8.30 1.79
C THR A 65 -9.63 7.39 2.88
N LYS A 66 -9.68 6.08 2.66
CA LYS A 66 -10.23 5.13 3.63
C LYS A 66 -9.32 4.98 4.84
N ASN A 67 -9.79 5.44 5.98
CA ASN A 67 -9.29 4.98 7.28
C ASN A 67 -10.07 3.70 7.64
N PRO A 68 -9.41 2.62 8.09
CA PRO A 68 -10.12 1.40 8.50
C PRO A 68 -11.01 1.65 9.72
#